data_AF-A0A9W9BWK6-F1
#
_entry.id   AF-A0A9W9BWK6-F1
#
_cell.length_a   1.000
_cell.length_b   1.000
_cell.length_c   1.000
_cell.angle_alpha   90.00
_cell.angle_beta   90.00
_cell.angle_gamma   90.00
#
_symmetry.space_group_name_H-M   'P 1'
#
loop_
_entity.id
_entity.type
_entity.pdbx_description
1 polymer ?
#
loop_
_entity_poly.entity_id
_entity_poly.type
_entity_poly.pdbx_seq_one_letter_code
_entity_poly.pdbx_strand_id
1 'polypeptide(L)'
;MTNPDCISIREQLSQYPGSKLGFVVYRLTYADDTRWAQFMTYLNTRIRLGLEKTGDGDLFQHIDWDVQEDPTLEEAEESEVRRRFKRYLEENSHSQHGSRAMACMTASRFEVDQNLDDGPPPEEFDTTGLSCVQLISIDPRETRSSYQMVGLSFVFPRAYSLLELGWHQINTGPEDMFTN
;
A
#
# COMPACT_ATOMS: atom_id res chain seq x y z
N MET A 1 -14.65 -19.43 -2.20
CA MET A 1 -15.34 -18.42 -1.37
C MET A 1 -14.77 -17.09 -1.79
N THR A 2 -15.60 -16.15 -2.22
CA THR A 2 -15.16 -14.81 -2.63
C THR A 2 -14.62 -14.06 -1.41
N ASN A 3 -13.46 -13.41 -1.55
CA ASN A 3 -12.84 -12.66 -0.47
C ASN A 3 -13.75 -11.47 -0.06
N PRO A 4 -14.15 -11.31 1.22
CA PRO A 4 -15.00 -10.21 1.66
C PRO A 4 -14.38 -8.83 1.40
N ASP A 5 -13.06 -8.71 1.45
CA ASP A 5 -12.35 -7.47 1.12
C ASP A 5 -12.57 -7.11 -0.37
N CYS A 6 -12.49 -8.10 -1.26
CA CYS A 6 -12.74 -7.93 -2.69
C CYS A 6 -14.21 -7.63 -3.01
N ILE A 7 -15.16 -8.13 -2.20
CA ILE A 7 -16.58 -7.78 -2.34
C ILE A 7 -16.77 -6.29 -2.07
N SER A 8 -16.25 -5.79 -0.93
CA SER A 8 -16.31 -4.37 -0.57
C SER A 8 -15.70 -3.47 -1.65
N ILE A 9 -14.54 -3.85 -2.17
CA ILE A 9 -13.86 -3.10 -3.24
C ILE A 9 -14.70 -3.07 -4.53
N ARG A 10 -15.37 -4.16 -4.91
CA ARG A 10 -16.26 -4.17 -6.09
C ARG A 10 -17.50 -3.30 -5.88
N GLU A 11 -18.04 -3.25 -4.67
CA GLU A 11 -19.13 -2.33 -4.33
C GLU A 11 -18.67 -0.87 -4.47
N GLN A 12 -17.46 -0.54 -4.02
CA GLN A 12 -16.86 0.79 -4.22
C GLN A 12 -16.71 1.13 -5.71
N LEU A 13 -16.15 0.22 -6.52
CA LEU A 13 -16.04 0.42 -7.97
C LEU A 13 -17.40 0.55 -8.67
N SER A 14 -18.43 -0.15 -8.18
CA SER A 14 -19.78 -0.04 -8.74
C SER A 14 -20.41 1.33 -8.46
N GLN A 15 -20.15 1.90 -7.28
CA GLN A 15 -20.61 3.24 -6.91
C GLN A 15 -19.81 4.34 -7.61
N TYR A 16 -18.50 4.10 -7.82
CA TYR A 16 -17.58 5.05 -8.43
C TYR A 16 -16.73 4.37 -9.52
N PRO A 17 -17.27 4.17 -10.73
CA PRO A 17 -16.59 3.41 -11.80
C PRO A 17 -15.25 4.00 -12.29
N GLY A 18 -15.01 5.28 -12.02
CA GLY A 18 -13.74 5.96 -12.32
C GLY A 18 -12.71 5.93 -11.17
N SER A 19 -13.05 5.32 -10.04
CA SER A 19 -12.14 5.25 -8.89
C SER A 19 -10.93 4.40 -9.20
N LYS A 20 -9.77 4.94 -8.87
CA LYS A 20 -8.50 4.25 -8.93
C LYS A 20 -8.24 3.53 -7.61
N LEU A 21 -7.88 2.25 -7.67
CA LEU A 21 -7.57 1.45 -6.48
C LEU A 21 -6.08 1.50 -6.13
N GLY A 22 -5.75 1.08 -4.91
CA GLY A 22 -4.37 1.11 -4.40
C GLY A 22 -4.01 2.46 -3.77
N PHE A 23 -2.72 2.65 -3.51
CA PHE A 23 -2.21 3.78 -2.74
C PHE A 23 -1.48 4.79 -3.62
N VAL A 24 -1.46 6.05 -3.15
CA VAL A 24 -0.46 7.02 -3.58
C VAL A 24 0.87 6.57 -2.97
N VAL A 25 1.90 6.40 -3.79
CA VAL A 25 3.20 5.85 -3.37
C VAL A 25 4.24 6.96 -3.39
N TYR A 26 4.88 7.24 -2.27
CA TYR A 26 6.00 8.16 -2.20
C TYR A 26 7.31 7.38 -2.32
N ARG A 27 8.03 7.57 -3.43
CA ARG A 27 9.37 7.03 -3.62
C ARG A 27 10.36 7.88 -2.82
N LEU A 28 11.07 7.27 -1.88
CA LEU A 28 12.01 7.94 -0.98
C LEU A 28 13.47 7.50 -1.19
N THR A 29 13.75 6.77 -2.27
CA THR A 29 15.09 6.31 -2.66
C THR A 29 15.32 6.48 -4.16
N TYR A 30 16.38 7.19 -4.51
CA TYR A 30 16.75 7.57 -5.87
C TYR A 30 18.17 7.16 -6.24
N ALA A 31 18.86 6.42 -5.36
CA ALA A 31 20.22 5.95 -5.61
C ALA A 31 20.32 4.89 -6.73
N ASP A 32 19.23 4.13 -6.98
CA ASP A 32 19.21 3.04 -7.95
C ASP A 32 17.81 2.87 -8.59
N ASP A 33 17.65 3.39 -9.80
CA ASP A 33 16.42 3.25 -10.59
C ASP A 33 16.14 1.80 -11.02
N THR A 34 17.18 0.96 -11.13
CA THR A 34 17.03 -0.44 -11.50
C THR A 34 16.38 -1.20 -10.35
N ARG A 35 16.87 -1.00 -9.12
CA ARG A 35 16.26 -1.60 -7.92
C ARG A 35 14.86 -1.07 -7.68
N TRP A 36 14.63 0.23 -7.90
CA TRP A 36 13.28 0.78 -7.87
C TRP A 36 12.32 0.07 -8.84
N ALA A 37 12.72 -0.10 -10.10
CA ALA A 37 11.91 -0.80 -11.10
C ALA A 37 11.67 -2.28 -10.74
N GLN A 38 12.67 -2.94 -10.15
CA GLN A 38 12.55 -4.30 -9.63
C GLN A 38 11.53 -4.38 -8.49
N PHE A 39 11.58 -3.44 -7.54
CA PHE A 39 10.62 -3.36 -6.44
C PHE A 39 9.18 -3.15 -6.95
N MET A 40 8.96 -2.23 -7.89
CA MET A 40 7.63 -2.03 -8.46
C MET A 40 7.13 -3.26 -9.22
N THR A 41 8.02 -3.98 -9.90
CA THR A 41 7.69 -5.27 -10.54
C THR A 41 7.34 -6.34 -9.51
N TYR A 42 8.10 -6.40 -8.42
CA TYR A 42 7.89 -7.32 -7.31
C TYR A 42 6.54 -7.09 -6.64
N LEU A 43 6.23 -5.84 -6.26
CA LEU A 43 4.95 -5.42 -5.69
C LEU A 43 3.79 -5.83 -6.59
N ASN A 44 3.82 -5.43 -7.87
CA ASN A 44 2.73 -5.73 -8.81
C ASN A 44 2.53 -7.23 -9.01
N THR A 45 3.62 -7.99 -9.16
CA THR A 45 3.56 -9.44 -9.35
C THR A 45 2.90 -10.12 -8.16
N ARG A 46 3.31 -9.76 -6.94
CA ARG A 46 2.78 -10.33 -5.69
C ARG A 46 1.28 -10.06 -5.54
N ILE A 47 0.84 -8.82 -5.77
CA ILE A 47 -0.58 -8.46 -5.66
C ILE A 47 -1.42 -9.15 -6.74
N ARG A 48 -0.95 -9.17 -7.99
CA ARG A 48 -1.62 -9.85 -9.09
C ARG A 48 -1.84 -11.34 -8.79
N LEU A 49 -0.79 -12.05 -8.38
CA LEU A 49 -0.86 -13.49 -8.09
C LEU A 49 -1.74 -13.79 -6.87
N GLY A 50 -1.72 -12.92 -5.85
CA GLY A 50 -2.61 -13.05 -4.69
C GLY A 50 -4.09 -12.95 -5.07
N LEU A 51 -4.45 -12.00 -5.94
CA LEU A 51 -5.80 -11.83 -6.46
C LEU A 51 -6.21 -12.99 -7.38
N GLU A 52 -5.34 -13.41 -8.29
CA GLU A 52 -5.60 -14.56 -9.18
C GLU A 52 -5.87 -15.86 -8.41
N LYS A 53 -5.08 -16.12 -7.36
CA LYS A 53 -5.24 -17.31 -6.51
C LYS A 53 -6.59 -17.37 -5.79
N THR A 54 -7.20 -16.21 -5.52
CA THR A 54 -8.50 -16.10 -4.85
C THR A 54 -9.67 -15.98 -5.82
N GLY A 55 -9.40 -15.92 -7.14
CA GLY A 55 -10.41 -15.73 -8.18
C GLY A 55 -10.86 -14.27 -8.34
N ASP A 56 -10.10 -13.31 -7.77
CA ASP A 56 -10.37 -11.88 -7.78
C ASP A 56 -9.40 -11.09 -8.70
N GLY A 57 -8.77 -11.78 -9.65
CA GLY A 57 -7.78 -11.20 -10.57
C GLY A 57 -8.31 -10.07 -11.46
N ASP A 58 -9.63 -9.98 -11.64
CA ASP A 58 -10.30 -8.88 -12.34
C ASP A 58 -10.03 -7.51 -11.68
N LEU A 59 -9.80 -7.48 -10.37
CA LEU A 59 -9.52 -6.23 -9.64
C LEU A 59 -8.16 -5.63 -9.97
N PHE A 60 -7.20 -6.43 -10.42
CA PHE A 60 -5.83 -5.97 -10.64
C PHE A 60 -5.76 -4.86 -11.70
N GLN A 61 -6.62 -4.91 -12.72
CA GLN A 61 -6.66 -3.89 -13.80
C GLN A 61 -7.09 -2.49 -13.31
N HIS A 62 -7.67 -2.41 -12.12
CA HIS A 62 -8.14 -1.16 -11.51
C HIS A 62 -7.12 -0.57 -10.52
N ILE A 63 -6.04 -1.29 -10.23
CA ILE A 63 -4.98 -0.82 -9.33
C ILE A 63 -4.09 0.19 -10.07
N ASP A 64 -3.89 1.34 -9.43
CA ASP A 64 -3.04 2.43 -9.89
C ASP A 64 -2.19 2.89 -8.71
N TRP A 65 -0.95 2.41 -8.64
CA TRP A 65 0.03 2.96 -7.71
C TRP A 65 0.44 4.34 -8.25
N ASP A 66 -0.20 5.41 -7.77
CA ASP A 66 0.12 6.78 -8.21
C ASP A 66 1.41 7.22 -7.54
N VAL A 67 2.51 6.89 -8.19
CA VAL A 67 3.86 7.13 -7.70
C VAL A 67 4.19 8.62 -7.80
N GLN A 68 4.52 9.20 -6.66
CA GLN A 68 5.08 10.54 -6.54
C GLN A 68 6.60 10.45 -6.60
N GLU A 69 7.18 10.85 -7.73
CA GLU A 69 8.62 10.90 -7.94
C GLU A 69 9.13 12.35 -7.87
N ASP A 70 9.86 12.66 -6.80
CA ASP A 70 10.51 13.94 -6.54
C ASP A 70 11.80 13.66 -5.77
N PRO A 71 12.99 13.83 -6.38
CA PRO A 71 14.27 13.58 -5.72
C PRO A 71 14.50 14.36 -4.43
N THR A 72 13.74 15.44 -4.17
CA THR A 72 13.79 16.15 -2.87
C THR A 72 13.19 15.33 -1.72
N LEU A 73 12.58 14.18 -2.02
CA LEU A 73 12.02 13.24 -1.06
C LEU A 73 12.98 12.12 -0.65
N GLU A 74 14.23 12.10 -1.15
CA GLU A 74 15.25 11.16 -0.68
C GLU A 74 15.32 11.20 0.85
N GLU A 75 15.11 10.04 1.48
CA GLU A 75 15.11 9.88 2.95
C GLU A 75 14.15 10.82 3.71
N ALA A 76 13.09 11.32 3.06
CA ALA A 76 12.15 12.21 3.70
C ALA A 76 11.43 11.53 4.88
N GLU A 77 11.30 12.28 5.99
CA GLU A 77 10.56 11.81 7.17
C GLU A 77 9.05 11.72 6.90
N GLU A 78 8.36 10.90 7.69
CA GLU A 78 6.92 10.69 7.51
C GLU A 78 6.09 11.96 7.70
N SER A 79 6.61 12.93 8.48
CA SER A 79 5.96 14.23 8.66
C SER A 79 5.92 15.04 7.35
N GLU A 80 6.99 15.00 6.57
CA GLU A 80 7.07 15.64 5.26
C GLU A 80 6.21 14.89 4.24
N VAL A 81 6.28 13.56 4.22
CA VAL A 81 5.44 12.72 3.35
C VAL A 81 3.96 12.99 3.61
N ARG A 82 3.53 13.02 4.87
CA ARG A 82 2.13 13.34 5.23
C ARG A 82 1.73 14.74 4.76
N ARG A 83 2.62 15.73 4.88
CA ARG A 83 2.38 17.10 4.40
C ARG A 83 2.20 17.14 2.88
N ARG A 84 3.04 16.41 2.14
CA ARG A 84 2.93 16.26 0.68
C ARG A 84 1.64 15.54 0.29
N PHE A 85 1.28 14.51 1.03
CA PHE A 85 0.05 13.75 0.79
C PHE A 85 -1.21 14.57 0.98
N LYS A 86 -1.28 15.38 2.04
CA LYS A 86 -2.41 16.32 2.24
C LYS A 86 -2.55 17.29 1.06
N ARG A 87 -1.44 17.87 0.60
CA ARG A 87 -1.44 18.77 -0.56
C ARG A 87 -1.88 18.05 -1.83
N TYR A 88 -1.36 16.85 -2.07
CA TYR A 88 -1.77 16.04 -3.21
C TYR A 88 -3.29 15.81 -3.20
N LEU A 89 -3.89 15.51 -2.05
CA LEU A 89 -5.34 15.31 -1.93
C LEU A 89 -6.13 16.61 -2.14
N GLU A 90 -5.62 17.75 -1.68
CA GLU A 90 -6.22 19.07 -1.95
C GLU A 90 -6.21 19.39 -3.46
N GLU A 91 -5.12 19.05 -4.16
CA GLU A 91 -4.96 19.27 -5.61
C GLU A 91 -5.76 18.27 -6.46
N ASN A 92 -6.09 17.10 -5.90
CA ASN A 92 -6.77 15.99 -6.60
C ASN A 92 -8.13 15.63 -5.97
N SER A 93 -8.77 16.56 -5.27
CA SER A 93 -9.96 16.29 -4.43
C SER A 93 -11.16 15.66 -5.17
N HIS A 94 -11.21 15.77 -6.50
CA HIS A 94 -12.29 15.24 -7.33
C HIS A 94 -12.11 13.77 -7.73
N SER A 95 -10.92 13.18 -7.54
CA SER A 95 -10.61 11.83 -8.00
C SER A 95 -10.20 10.87 -6.89
N GLN A 96 -10.10 11.35 -5.66
CA GLN A 96 -9.60 10.57 -4.51
C GLN A 96 -10.75 10.33 -3.53
N HIS A 97 -11.16 9.08 -3.40
CA HIS A 97 -12.24 8.64 -2.51
C HIS A 97 -11.84 7.39 -1.73
N GLY A 98 -12.53 7.13 -0.63
CA GLY A 98 -12.34 5.92 0.19
C GLY A 98 -10.93 5.78 0.75
N SER A 99 -10.46 4.54 0.87
CA SER A 99 -9.18 4.18 1.48
C SER A 99 -7.96 4.92 0.94
N ARG A 100 -7.97 5.26 -0.36
CA ARG A 100 -6.87 5.97 -1.02
C ARG A 100 -6.67 7.39 -0.50
N ALA A 101 -7.72 8.03 0.03
CA ALA A 101 -7.64 9.36 0.63
C ALA A 101 -7.25 9.31 2.13
N MET A 102 -7.20 8.12 2.74
CA MET A 102 -6.94 7.95 4.18
C MET A 102 -5.46 7.75 4.47
N ALA A 103 -4.72 7.14 3.54
CA ALA A 103 -3.32 6.80 3.75
C ALA A 103 -2.52 6.79 2.44
N CYS A 104 -1.21 6.97 2.56
CA CYS A 104 -0.26 6.77 1.48
C CYS A 104 0.77 5.70 1.86
N MET A 105 1.42 5.13 0.85
CA MET A 105 2.51 4.16 0.99
C MET A 105 3.84 4.86 0.79
N THR A 106 4.89 4.44 1.49
CA THR A 106 6.27 4.84 1.19
C THR A 106 7.07 3.69 0.61
N ALA A 107 8.13 4.05 -0.11
CA ALA A 107 9.16 3.13 -0.53
C ALA A 107 10.54 3.79 -0.33
N SER A 108 11.04 3.65 0.89
CA SER A 108 12.40 3.97 1.31
C SER A 108 13.38 2.91 0.83
N ARG A 109 14.66 3.24 0.94
CA ARG A 109 15.74 2.29 0.64
C ARG A 109 15.62 1.01 1.45
N PHE A 110 15.31 1.12 2.75
CA PHE A 110 15.14 -0.04 3.62
C PHE A 110 14.05 -0.97 3.10
N GLU A 111 12.88 -0.43 2.73
CA GLU A 111 11.77 -1.23 2.22
C GLU A 111 12.11 -1.86 0.86
N VAL A 112 12.72 -1.10 -0.06
CA VAL A 112 13.14 -1.62 -1.37
C VAL A 112 14.13 -2.76 -1.19
N ASP A 113 15.17 -2.58 -0.36
CA ASP A 113 16.21 -3.57 -0.16
C ASP A 113 15.67 -4.81 0.57
N GLN A 114 14.91 -4.62 1.66
CA GLN A 114 14.33 -5.72 2.42
C GLN A 114 13.40 -6.59 1.56
N ASN A 115 12.55 -5.99 0.73
CA ASN A 115 11.63 -6.76 -0.13
C ASN A 115 12.35 -7.54 -1.24
N LEU A 116 13.45 -7.00 -1.77
CA LEU A 116 14.18 -7.61 -2.89
C LEU A 116 15.21 -8.65 -2.44
N ASP A 117 15.88 -8.41 -1.31
CA ASP A 117 17.02 -9.21 -0.89
C ASP A 117 16.62 -10.24 0.18
N ASP A 118 15.70 -9.90 1.10
CA ASP A 118 15.31 -10.74 2.24
C ASP A 118 13.89 -11.32 2.11
N GLY A 119 13.03 -10.67 1.32
CA GLY A 119 11.67 -11.11 1.06
C GLY A 119 11.61 -12.41 0.23
N PRO A 120 10.58 -13.25 0.39
CA PRO A 120 10.40 -14.40 -0.47
C PRO A 120 10.15 -13.96 -1.93
N PRO A 121 10.31 -14.86 -2.92
CA PRO A 121 9.95 -14.58 -4.31
C PRO A 121 8.50 -14.03 -4.42
N PRO A 122 8.19 -13.14 -5.38
CA PRO A 122 6.88 -12.52 -5.47
C PRO A 122 5.73 -13.51 -5.71
N GLU A 123 6.03 -14.73 -6.18
CA GLU A 123 5.08 -15.83 -6.34
C GLU A 123 4.69 -16.51 -5.03
N GLU A 124 5.49 -16.32 -3.97
CA GLU A 124 5.32 -16.98 -2.69
C GLU A 124 4.69 -16.05 -1.66
N PHE A 125 3.72 -16.58 -0.92
CA PHE A 125 3.11 -15.86 0.20
C PHE A 125 4.14 -15.65 1.30
N ASP A 126 4.25 -14.42 1.81
CA ASP A 126 5.20 -14.12 2.88
C ASP A 126 4.65 -14.59 4.23
N THR A 127 5.09 -15.78 4.64
CA THR A 127 4.80 -16.36 5.96
C THR A 127 5.74 -15.86 7.05
N THR A 128 6.81 -15.15 6.67
CA THR A 128 7.88 -14.70 7.57
C THR A 128 7.72 -13.24 8.00
N GLY A 129 6.89 -12.47 7.29
CA GLY A 129 6.70 -11.04 7.54
C GLY A 129 7.89 -10.18 7.13
N LEU A 130 8.76 -10.69 6.26
CA LEU A 130 9.95 -10.00 5.77
C LEU A 130 9.65 -9.04 4.62
N SER A 131 8.53 -9.18 3.93
CA SER A 131 8.11 -8.28 2.86
C SER A 131 7.06 -7.30 3.37
N CYS A 132 7.45 -6.07 3.67
CA CYS A 132 6.55 -5.03 4.16
C CYS A 132 6.80 -3.67 3.53
N VAL A 133 5.80 -2.79 3.67
CA VAL A 133 5.87 -1.37 3.37
C VAL A 133 5.25 -0.60 4.53
N GLN A 134 5.59 0.68 4.65
CA GLN A 134 4.98 1.59 5.59
C GLN A 134 3.78 2.27 4.93
N LEU A 135 2.68 2.32 5.69
CA LEU A 135 1.57 3.19 5.41
C LEU A 135 1.60 4.38 6.38
N ILE A 136 1.32 5.56 5.87
CA ILE A 136 1.23 6.80 6.63
C ILE A 136 -0.21 7.31 6.56
N SER A 137 -0.89 7.40 7.71
CA SER A 137 -2.21 8.03 7.81
C SER A 137 -2.13 9.54 7.50
N ILE A 138 -3.17 10.05 6.84
CA ILE A 138 -3.42 11.47 6.69
C ILE A 138 -3.58 12.19 8.04
N ASP A 139 -4.13 11.51 9.05
CA ASP A 139 -4.33 12.04 10.39
C ASP A 139 -3.23 11.54 11.34
N PRO A 140 -2.30 12.42 11.78
CA PRO A 140 -1.22 12.02 12.69
C PRO A 140 -1.71 11.58 14.07
N ARG A 141 -2.99 11.76 14.41
CA ARG A 141 -3.58 11.35 15.70
C ARG A 141 -4.02 9.88 15.71
N GLU A 142 -4.18 9.27 14.54
CA GLU A 142 -4.63 7.87 14.42
C GLU A 142 -3.52 6.86 14.74
N THR A 143 -2.27 7.31 14.76
CA THR A 143 -1.10 6.45 14.85
C THR A 143 -0.41 6.62 16.21
N ARG A 144 0.01 5.51 16.84
CA ARG A 144 0.91 5.56 18.02
C ARG A 144 2.37 5.87 17.61
N SER A 145 2.73 5.46 16.40
CA SER A 145 4.01 5.72 15.71
C SER A 145 3.77 6.67 14.53
N SER A 146 4.78 7.16 13.81
CA SER A 146 4.55 8.04 12.64
C SER A 146 3.96 7.31 11.41
N TYR A 147 4.03 5.98 11.38
CA TYR A 147 3.58 5.08 10.31
C TYR A 147 3.13 3.72 10.88
N GLN A 148 2.58 2.86 10.00
CA GLN A 148 2.28 1.44 10.27
C GLN A 148 3.00 0.58 9.23
N MET A 149 3.72 -0.46 9.66
CA MET A 149 4.23 -1.48 8.72
C MET A 149 3.12 -2.45 8.35
N VAL A 150 2.98 -2.73 7.06
CA VAL A 150 2.00 -3.66 6.49
C VAL A 150 2.71 -4.62 5.56
N GLY A 151 2.51 -5.92 5.75
CA GLY A 151 3.04 -6.94 4.87
C GLY A 151 2.49 -6.78 3.44
N LEU A 152 3.34 -6.94 2.43
CA LEU A 152 2.93 -6.76 1.04
C LEU A 152 1.82 -7.72 0.61
N SER A 153 1.77 -8.92 1.18
CA SER A 153 0.67 -9.87 0.93
C SER A 153 -0.68 -9.41 1.51
N PHE A 154 -0.70 -8.41 2.39
CA PHE A 154 -1.89 -7.86 3.01
C PHE A 154 -2.21 -6.42 2.57
N VAL A 155 -1.29 -5.72 1.89
CA VAL A 155 -1.49 -4.33 1.50
C VAL A 155 -2.73 -4.15 0.61
N PHE A 156 -2.99 -5.12 -0.27
CA PHE A 156 -4.19 -5.19 -1.09
C PHE A 156 -4.61 -6.66 -1.27
N PRO A 157 -5.92 -7.00 -1.14
CA PRO A 157 -7.06 -6.11 -0.89
C PRO A 157 -7.27 -5.78 0.61
N ARG A 158 -6.66 -6.54 1.52
CA ARG A 158 -7.01 -6.55 2.95
C ARG A 158 -6.87 -5.18 3.61
N ALA A 159 -5.65 -4.65 3.71
CA ALA A 159 -5.41 -3.37 4.36
C ALA A 159 -6.14 -2.23 3.65
N TYR A 160 -6.16 -2.26 2.31
CA TYR A 160 -6.92 -1.29 1.52
C TYR A 160 -8.41 -1.26 1.93
N SER A 161 -9.12 -2.40 1.96
CA SER A 161 -10.54 -2.41 2.34
C SER A 161 -10.79 -2.04 3.80
N LEU A 162 -9.89 -2.42 4.72
CA LEU A 162 -10.05 -2.16 6.15
C LEU A 162 -9.88 -0.69 6.52
N LEU A 163 -9.17 0.11 5.71
CA LEU A 163 -9.00 1.53 5.98
C LEU A 163 -10.33 2.27 6.11
N GLU A 164 -11.36 1.90 5.32
CA GLU A 164 -12.69 2.53 5.43
C GLU A 164 -13.38 2.28 6.77
N LEU A 165 -12.99 1.22 7.48
CA LEU A 165 -13.44 0.92 8.84
C LEU A 165 -12.60 1.61 9.92
N GLY A 166 -11.52 2.30 9.52
CA GLY A 166 -10.65 3.09 10.36
C GLY A 166 -9.22 2.53 10.45
N TRP A 167 -8.27 3.44 10.66
CA TRP A 167 -6.83 3.14 10.73
C TRP A 167 -6.46 2.01 11.71
N HIS A 168 -7.16 1.92 12.84
CA HIS A 168 -6.90 0.90 13.85
C HIS A 168 -7.19 -0.53 13.38
N GLN A 169 -7.92 -0.73 12.28
CA GLN A 169 -8.21 -2.05 11.72
C GLN A 169 -7.03 -2.66 10.97
N ILE A 170 -6.12 -1.83 10.45
CA ILE A 170 -4.89 -2.28 9.78
C ILE A 170 -3.69 -2.35 10.74
N ASN A 171 -3.89 -1.92 11.99
CA ASN A 171 -2.89 -1.99 13.04
C ASN A 171 -2.82 -3.44 13.57
N THR A 172 -2.17 -4.31 12.81
CA THR A 172 -1.67 -5.57 13.35
C THR A 172 -0.36 -5.25 14.05
N GLY A 173 -0.36 -5.28 15.37
CA GLY A 173 0.91 -5.20 16.10
C GLY A 173 1.80 -6.40 15.75
N PRO A 174 3.09 -6.39 16.11
CA PRO A 174 3.93 -7.59 16.02
C PRO A 174 3.34 -8.82 16.74
N GLU A 175 2.40 -8.61 17.66
CA GLU A 175 1.67 -9.68 18.36
C GLU A 175 0.57 -10.34 17.50
N ASP A 176 0.01 -9.63 16.50
CA ASP A 176 -1.08 -10.14 15.65
C ASP A 176 -0.56 -10.91 14.42
N MET A 177 0.75 -10.86 14.13
CA MET A 177 1.38 -11.65 13.06
C MET A 177 1.56 -13.13 13.43
N PHE A 178 1.30 -13.52 14.69
CA PHE A 178 1.51 -14.88 15.19
C PHE A 178 0.25 -15.61 15.64
N THR A 179 -0.94 -15.03 15.50
CA THR A 179 -2.19 -15.72 15.86
C THR A 179 -2.95 -16.19 14.62
N ASN A 180 -2.61 -17.39 14.18
CA ASN A 180 -3.56 -18.37 13.63
C ASN A 180 -3.49 -19.64 14.48
#